data_AF-A0A4V3FMG7-F1
#
_entry.id   AF-A0A4V3FMG7-F1
#
_cell.length_a   1.000
_cell.length_b   1.000
_cell.length_c   1.000
_cell.angle_alpha   90.00
_cell.angle_beta   90.00
_cell.angle_gamma   90.00
#
_symmetry.space_group_name_H-M   'P 1'
#
loop_
_entity.id
_entity.type
_entity.pdbx_description
1 polymer ?
#
loop_
_entity_poly.entity_id
_entity_poly.type
_entity_poly.pdbx_seq_one_letter_code
_entity_poly.pdbx_strand_id
1 'polypeptide(L)'
;MKKLSTLFTLGVTSLLPSISAGMLVSCKDEVIDYRNDIGVNVLKDKSALLASESPKEIKITSKSNKVFYEVNILNIDDETGKMQVKVTPIYKKKVQESFEMTIDGFQKSTKQSKENSTPEEKPKKYSLSEITDKIYSIDFQYKQLFVVSNFIYTRLTSTLVWGEVVIFNMSAGPMKLRTFWSEYSDIKVQFNLREQNDEKGTCILDVKFTKDNETIIKTETITGFKLPEPPKPPEPKDPWDRFFPKENE
;
A
#
# COMPACT_ATOMS: atom_id res chain seq x y z
N MET A 1 -24.09 84.03 17.33
CA MET A 1 -22.95 83.29 17.92
C MET A 1 -21.88 83.11 16.83
N LYS A 2 -20.61 83.39 17.19
CA LYS A 2 -19.30 83.11 16.56
C LYS A 2 -19.27 82.76 15.04
N LYS A 3 -18.86 83.69 14.16
CA LYS A 3 -17.49 84.06 13.68
C LYS A 3 -16.80 83.03 12.77
N LEU A 4 -16.51 83.49 11.53
CA LEU A 4 -15.35 83.31 10.61
C LEU A 4 -14.59 81.96 10.65
N SER A 5 -14.09 81.39 9.55
CA SER A 5 -13.37 82.04 8.43
C SER A 5 -13.30 81.14 7.20
N THR A 6 -13.23 81.79 6.05
CA THR A 6 -12.86 81.29 4.73
C THR A 6 -11.42 80.74 4.68
N LEU A 7 -11.21 79.80 3.74
CA LEU A 7 -10.20 79.80 2.66
C LEU A 7 -9.27 78.56 2.56
N PHE A 8 -9.30 77.98 1.35
CA PHE A 8 -8.35 77.14 0.61
C PHE A 8 -7.03 76.69 1.28
N THR A 9 -6.71 75.39 1.11
CA THR A 9 -5.43 74.94 0.50
C THR A 9 -5.52 73.49 0.01
N LEU A 10 -4.91 73.24 -1.14
CA LEU A 10 -4.67 71.94 -1.78
C LEU A 10 -3.89 71.00 -0.86
N GLY A 11 -4.26 69.72 -0.84
CA GLY A 11 -3.60 68.69 -0.04
C GLY A 11 -3.61 67.33 -0.72
N VAL A 12 -2.62 67.13 -1.59
CA VAL A 12 -1.85 65.89 -1.82
C VAL A 12 -2.63 64.60 -2.08
N THR A 13 -2.54 64.18 -3.34
CA THR A 13 -2.64 62.80 -3.82
C THR A 13 -1.87 61.82 -2.94
N SER A 14 -2.57 60.90 -2.28
CA SER A 14 -2.03 59.58 -1.97
C SER A 14 -3.00 58.53 -2.53
N LEU A 15 -2.77 58.18 -3.80
CA LEU A 15 -3.15 56.88 -4.32
C LEU A 15 -2.43 55.85 -3.46
N LEU A 16 -3.13 55.34 -2.44
CA LEU A 16 -2.71 54.13 -1.75
C LEU A 16 -2.49 53.06 -2.84
N PRO A 17 -1.33 52.37 -2.85
CA PRO A 17 -1.21 51.20 -3.69
C PRO A 17 -2.32 50.26 -3.23
N SER A 18 -3.23 49.95 -4.16
CA SER A 18 -4.11 48.80 -4.03
C SER A 18 -3.19 47.61 -3.87
N ILE A 19 -2.94 47.22 -2.62
CA ILE A 19 -2.36 45.92 -2.32
C ILE A 19 -3.42 44.99 -2.88
N SER A 20 -3.19 44.49 -4.10
CA SER A 20 -3.76 43.25 -4.57
C SER A 20 -3.38 42.27 -3.48
N ALA A 21 -4.29 42.10 -2.51
CA ALA A 21 -4.31 40.94 -1.67
C ALA A 21 -4.36 39.81 -2.67
N GLY A 22 -3.19 39.22 -2.94
CA GLY A 22 -3.15 37.93 -3.59
C GLY A 22 -4.14 37.12 -2.80
N MET A 23 -5.23 36.71 -3.45
CA MET A 23 -6.12 35.74 -2.85
C MET A 23 -5.18 34.61 -2.46
N LEU A 24 -4.90 34.50 -1.16
CA LEU A 24 -4.42 33.27 -0.59
C LEU A 24 -5.59 32.35 -0.87
N VAL A 25 -5.49 31.63 -2.00
CA VAL A 25 -6.26 30.43 -2.23
C VAL A 25 -5.77 29.52 -1.11
N SER A 26 -6.43 29.66 0.05
CA SER A 26 -6.45 28.62 1.03
C SER A 26 -6.94 27.42 0.24
N CYS A 27 -6.01 26.54 -0.12
CA CYS A 27 -6.31 25.17 -0.49
C CYS A 27 -7.14 24.66 0.68
N LYS A 28 -8.47 24.81 0.62
CA LYS A 28 -9.36 24.06 1.48
C LYS A 28 -8.94 22.62 1.23
N ASP A 29 -8.29 22.01 2.22
CA ASP A 29 -8.07 20.57 2.17
C ASP A 29 -9.46 19.98 1.97
N GLU A 30 -9.70 19.41 0.79
CA GLU A 30 -10.93 18.70 0.52
C GLU A 30 -11.07 17.63 1.61
N VAL A 31 -12.05 17.83 2.49
CA VAL A 31 -12.40 16.86 3.52
C VAL A 31 -13.12 15.73 2.82
N ILE A 32 -12.40 14.66 2.52
CA ILE A 32 -12.97 13.45 1.93
C ILE A 32 -13.57 12.61 3.06
N ASP A 33 -14.87 12.33 2.98
CA ASP A 33 -15.50 11.35 3.84
C ASP A 33 -15.13 9.93 3.37
N TYR A 34 -14.17 9.33 4.07
CA TYR A 34 -13.63 8.02 3.71
C TYR A 34 -14.66 6.88 3.78
N ARG A 35 -15.69 6.99 4.63
CA ARG A 35 -16.74 5.96 4.73
C ARG A 35 -17.68 6.02 3.54
N ASN A 36 -17.94 7.22 3.02
CA ASN A 36 -18.82 7.41 1.88
C ASN A 36 -18.08 7.28 0.53
N ASP A 37 -16.78 7.56 0.52
CA ASP A 37 -15.92 7.46 -0.66
C ASP A 37 -15.54 6.01 -1.01
N ILE A 38 -15.56 5.07 -0.06
CA ILE A 38 -15.24 3.67 -0.35
C ILE A 38 -16.31 3.02 -1.25
N GLY A 39 -15.85 2.28 -2.26
CA GLY A 39 -16.66 1.47 -3.16
C GLY A 39 -16.24 0.00 -3.10
N VAL A 40 -17.20 -0.90 -2.87
CA VAL A 40 -16.99 -2.35 -2.85
C VAL A 40 -17.54 -2.93 -4.15
N ASN A 41 -16.66 -3.43 -5.01
CA ASN A 41 -17.05 -4.12 -6.25
C ASN A 41 -16.77 -5.62 -6.08
N VAL A 42 -17.71 -6.47 -6.46
CA VAL A 42 -17.53 -7.92 -6.47
C VAL A 42 -17.54 -8.40 -7.91
N LEU A 43 -16.52 -9.16 -8.29
CA LEU A 43 -16.28 -9.57 -9.68
C LEU A 43 -17.29 -10.62 -10.17
N LYS A 44 -17.93 -11.32 -9.23
CA LYS A 44 -19.00 -12.28 -9.45
C LYS A 44 -20.24 -11.88 -8.66
N ASP A 45 -21.37 -12.53 -8.96
CA ASP A 45 -22.58 -12.34 -8.18
C ASP A 45 -22.32 -12.67 -6.72
N LYS A 46 -22.52 -11.67 -5.87
CA LYS A 46 -22.30 -11.74 -4.42
C LYS A 46 -23.16 -12.82 -3.78
N SER A 47 -24.38 -13.00 -4.26
CA SER A 47 -25.35 -13.95 -3.71
C SER A 47 -25.06 -15.42 -4.03
N ALA A 48 -24.13 -15.67 -4.95
CA ALA A 48 -23.68 -16.99 -5.37
C ALA A 48 -22.29 -17.37 -4.80
N LEU A 49 -21.72 -16.53 -3.94
CA LEU A 49 -20.41 -16.73 -3.33
C LEU A 49 -20.54 -16.80 -1.81
N LEU A 50 -19.88 -17.77 -1.18
CA LEU A 50 -19.70 -17.76 0.27
C LEU A 50 -18.78 -16.60 0.67
N ALA A 51 -18.95 -16.09 1.89
CA ALA A 51 -18.12 -15.01 2.40
C ALA A 51 -16.65 -15.44 2.50
N SER A 52 -16.38 -16.73 2.75
CA SER A 52 -15.04 -17.34 2.77
C SER A 52 -14.36 -17.41 1.39
N GLU A 53 -15.13 -17.49 0.31
CA GLU A 53 -14.62 -17.52 -1.06
C GLU A 53 -14.41 -16.11 -1.64
N SER A 54 -15.14 -15.15 -1.09
CA SER A 54 -15.16 -13.76 -1.54
C SER A 54 -13.85 -12.96 -1.48
N PRO A 55 -12.84 -13.25 -0.62
CA PRO A 55 -11.62 -12.44 -0.55
C PRO A 55 -10.83 -12.36 -1.87
N LYS A 56 -10.98 -13.35 -2.76
CA LYS A 56 -10.35 -13.38 -4.09
C LYS A 56 -11.15 -12.60 -5.14
N GLU A 57 -12.40 -12.27 -4.84
CA GLU A 57 -13.40 -11.76 -5.79
C GLU A 57 -13.87 -10.34 -5.45
N ILE A 58 -13.42 -9.77 -4.32
CA ILE A 58 -13.76 -8.41 -3.88
C ILE A 58 -12.64 -7.43 -4.26
N LYS A 59 -13.02 -6.33 -4.89
CA LYS A 59 -12.17 -5.18 -5.18
C LYS A 59 -12.69 -3.95 -4.45
N ILE A 60 -11.86 -3.41 -3.57
CA ILE A 60 -12.13 -2.15 -2.85
C ILE A 60 -11.55 -1.00 -3.68
N THR A 61 -12.34 0.04 -3.89
CA THR A 61 -11.99 1.19 -4.74
C THR A 61 -12.40 2.49 -4.06
N SER A 62 -11.79 3.60 -4.49
CA SER A 62 -12.24 4.94 -4.09
C SER A 62 -13.12 5.53 -5.18
N LYS A 63 -14.33 5.99 -4.81
CA LYS A 63 -15.26 6.64 -5.73
C LYS A 63 -14.69 7.95 -6.28
N SER A 64 -13.96 8.70 -5.45
CA SER A 64 -13.26 9.91 -5.86
C SER A 64 -11.97 9.64 -6.65
N ASN A 65 -11.49 8.39 -6.67
CA ASN A 65 -10.17 7.99 -7.20
C ASN A 65 -8.98 8.71 -6.54
N LYS A 66 -9.18 9.36 -5.39
CA LYS A 66 -8.15 10.15 -4.68
C LYS A 66 -7.58 9.42 -3.45
N VAL A 67 -8.30 8.43 -2.94
CA VAL A 67 -7.96 7.70 -1.71
C VAL A 67 -7.61 6.26 -2.06
N PHE A 68 -6.60 5.72 -1.40
CA PHE A 68 -6.32 4.29 -1.42
C PHE A 68 -6.85 3.66 -0.13
N TYR A 69 -7.54 2.52 -0.23
CA TYR A 69 -8.09 1.83 0.93
C TYR A 69 -7.38 0.50 1.14
N GLU A 70 -6.71 0.36 2.28
CA GLU A 70 -6.21 -0.93 2.76
C GLU A 70 -7.29 -1.63 3.56
N VAL A 71 -7.46 -2.94 3.37
CA VAL A 71 -8.54 -3.71 4.02
C VAL A 71 -7.97 -4.97 4.67
N ASN A 72 -8.28 -5.16 5.94
CA ASN A 72 -7.93 -6.34 6.73
C ASN A 72 -9.21 -7.09 7.13
N ILE A 73 -9.25 -8.40 6.91
CA ILE A 73 -10.40 -9.23 7.27
C ILE A 73 -10.32 -9.55 8.76
N LEU A 74 -11.34 -9.14 9.51
CA LEU A 74 -11.44 -9.42 10.93
C LEU A 74 -12.17 -10.73 11.20
N ASN A 75 -13.25 -10.98 10.45
CA ASN A 75 -14.08 -12.15 10.63
C ASN A 75 -14.84 -12.49 9.34
N ILE A 76 -15.07 -13.78 9.10
CA ILE A 76 -15.89 -14.31 8.01
C ILE A 76 -16.95 -15.22 8.61
N ASP A 77 -18.21 -14.99 8.24
CA ASP A 77 -19.34 -15.77 8.70
C ASP A 77 -20.21 -16.18 7.50
N ASP A 78 -20.02 -17.43 7.06
CA ASP A 78 -20.79 -18.04 5.98
C ASP A 78 -22.22 -18.42 6.39
N GLU A 79 -22.51 -18.52 7.70
CA GLU A 79 -23.88 -18.79 8.18
C GLU A 79 -24.74 -17.54 8.02
N THR A 80 -24.17 -16.36 8.30
CA THR A 80 -24.88 -15.08 8.13
C THR A 80 -24.65 -14.44 6.77
N GLY A 81 -23.68 -14.91 5.99
CA GLY A 81 -23.32 -14.35 4.67
C GLY A 81 -22.67 -12.97 4.81
N LYS A 82 -21.84 -12.80 5.84
CA LYS A 82 -21.23 -11.51 6.21
C LYS A 82 -19.72 -11.64 6.41
N MET A 83 -19.01 -10.59 6.05
CA MET A 83 -17.59 -10.43 6.33
C MET A 83 -17.34 -9.10 7.03
N GLN A 84 -16.64 -9.13 8.16
CA GLN A 84 -16.20 -7.94 8.86
C GLN A 84 -14.78 -7.60 8.44
N VAL A 85 -14.56 -6.33 8.10
CA VAL A 85 -13.25 -5.85 7.66
C VAL A 85 -12.89 -4.54 8.34
N LYS A 86 -11.61 -4.37 8.66
CA LYS A 86 -11.00 -3.10 9.07
C LYS A 86 -10.41 -2.42 7.85
N VAL A 87 -10.86 -1.21 7.58
CA VAL A 87 -10.41 -0.38 6.46
C VAL A 87 -9.51 0.74 6.98
N THR A 88 -8.37 0.94 6.32
CA THR A 88 -7.44 2.03 6.58
C THR A 88 -7.32 2.90 5.32
N PRO A 89 -7.80 4.15 5.35
CA PRO A 89 -7.64 5.07 4.23
C PRO A 89 -6.21 5.62 4.17
N ILE A 90 -5.70 5.79 2.96
CA ILE A 90 -4.43 6.43 2.66
C ILE A 90 -4.70 7.55 1.67
N TYR A 91 -4.53 8.79 2.13
CA TYR A 91 -4.77 9.99 1.35
C TYR A 91 -3.53 10.88 1.34
N LYS A 92 -3.13 11.36 0.15
CA LYS A 92 -1.89 12.15 -0.04
C LYS A 92 -0.66 11.51 0.65
N LYS A 93 -0.54 10.18 0.57
CA LYS A 93 0.54 9.38 1.20
C LYS A 93 0.56 9.40 2.74
N LYS A 94 -0.51 9.86 3.40
CA LYS A 94 -0.68 9.81 4.86
C LYS A 94 -1.75 8.79 5.23
N VAL A 95 -1.42 7.91 6.16
CA VAL A 95 -2.34 6.96 6.78
C VAL A 95 -3.34 7.74 7.64
N GLN A 96 -4.62 7.45 7.47
CA GLN A 96 -5.73 8.06 8.21
C GLN A 96 -6.28 7.09 9.25
N GLU A 97 -7.18 7.57 10.10
CA GLU A 97 -7.83 6.74 11.10
C GLU A 97 -8.60 5.58 10.44
N SER A 98 -8.35 4.37 10.93
CA SER A 98 -9.03 3.17 10.43
C SER A 98 -10.47 3.09 10.91
N PHE A 99 -11.32 2.46 10.13
CA PHE A 99 -12.68 2.14 10.54
C PHE A 99 -13.08 0.72 10.20
N GLU A 100 -13.99 0.15 10.98
CA GLU A 100 -14.57 -1.15 10.68
C GLU A 100 -15.82 -0.98 9.81
N MET A 101 -16.02 -1.94 8.91
CA MET A 101 -17.21 -2.06 8.10
C MET A 101 -17.58 -3.54 7.90
N THR A 102 -18.86 -3.79 7.65
CA THR A 102 -19.36 -5.12 7.30
C THR A 102 -19.71 -5.14 5.82
N ILE A 103 -19.25 -6.15 5.11
CA ILE A 103 -19.65 -6.46 3.75
C ILE A 103 -20.64 -7.62 3.83
N ASP A 104 -21.88 -7.37 3.41
CA ASP A 104 -22.99 -8.31 3.45
C ASP A 104 -23.46 -8.70 2.04
N GLY A 105 -24.43 -9.61 2.00
CA GLY A 105 -25.05 -10.09 0.76
C GLY A 105 -24.38 -11.31 0.14
N PHE A 106 -23.53 -12.01 0.88
CA PHE A 106 -22.96 -13.29 0.46
C PHE A 106 -23.96 -14.44 0.60
N GLN A 107 -23.73 -15.51 -0.15
CA GLN A 107 -24.48 -16.75 -0.03
C GLN A 107 -24.40 -17.25 1.42
N LYS A 108 -25.54 -17.66 1.95
CA LYS A 108 -25.61 -18.28 3.28
C LYS A 108 -25.47 -19.78 3.12
N SER A 109 -24.62 -20.39 3.95
CA SER A 109 -24.52 -21.84 4.03
C SER A 109 -25.77 -22.40 4.73
N THR A 110 -26.65 -23.03 3.97
CA THR A 110 -27.71 -23.88 4.54
C THR A 110 -27.08 -25.22 4.92
N LYS A 111 -26.90 -25.47 6.21
CA LYS A 111 -26.58 -26.82 6.70
C LYS A 111 -27.75 -27.77 6.37
N GLN A 112 -27.66 -28.49 5.26
CA GLN A 112 -28.33 -29.78 5.11
C GLN A 112 -27.27 -30.86 4.91
N SER A 113 -27.08 -31.62 5.98
CA SER A 113 -26.35 -32.87 6.01
C SER A 113 -27.02 -33.89 5.09
N LYS A 114 -26.35 -34.32 4.03
CA LYS A 114 -26.36 -35.70 3.55
C LYS A 114 -25.27 -35.92 2.49
N GLU A 115 -24.30 -36.73 2.88
CA GLU A 115 -23.63 -37.75 2.07
C GLU A 115 -23.91 -37.67 0.56
N ASN A 116 -22.99 -37.04 -0.16
CA ASN A 116 -22.52 -37.54 -1.44
C ASN A 116 -21.07 -37.08 -1.57
N SER A 117 -20.22 -37.89 -0.96
CA SER A 117 -18.77 -37.83 -1.02
C SER A 117 -18.30 -37.99 -2.46
N THR A 118 -18.18 -36.87 -3.17
CA THR A 118 -16.99 -36.68 -4.00
C THR A 118 -15.82 -36.65 -3.01
N PRO A 119 -14.68 -37.34 -3.22
CA PRO A 119 -13.59 -37.28 -2.28
C PRO A 119 -13.09 -35.83 -2.25
N GLU A 120 -13.47 -35.09 -1.22
CA GLU A 120 -12.66 -33.98 -0.75
C GLU A 120 -11.29 -34.60 -0.49
N GLU A 121 -10.31 -34.28 -1.36
CA GLU A 121 -8.91 -34.53 -1.04
C GLU A 121 -8.69 -33.91 0.34
N LYS A 122 -8.58 -34.75 1.37
CA LYS A 122 -8.10 -34.31 2.69
C LYS A 122 -6.91 -33.40 2.44
N PRO A 123 -6.82 -32.21 3.04
CA PRO A 123 -5.66 -31.34 2.84
C PRO A 123 -4.42 -32.18 3.09
N LYS A 124 -3.60 -32.38 2.05
CA LYS A 124 -2.38 -33.18 2.14
C LYS A 124 -1.55 -32.57 3.27
N LYS A 125 -1.40 -33.31 4.36
CA LYS A 125 -0.66 -32.87 5.55
C LYS A 125 0.83 -33.00 5.24
N TYR A 126 1.38 -32.01 4.56
CA TYR A 126 2.81 -31.91 4.30
C TYR A 126 3.58 -31.57 5.59
N SER A 127 4.79 -32.09 5.76
CA SER A 127 5.69 -31.59 6.81
C SER A 127 6.23 -30.20 6.46
N LEU A 128 6.76 -29.48 7.46
CA LEU A 128 7.38 -28.17 7.21
C LEU A 128 8.59 -28.32 6.27
N SER A 129 9.45 -29.30 6.55
CA SER A 129 10.63 -29.63 5.74
C SER A 129 10.28 -29.95 4.28
N GLU A 130 9.27 -30.79 4.03
CA GLU A 130 8.85 -31.17 2.68
C GLU A 130 8.44 -29.98 1.80
N ILE A 131 7.88 -28.92 2.41
CA ILE A 131 7.49 -27.71 1.70
C ILE A 131 8.69 -26.78 1.55
N THR A 132 9.44 -26.54 2.62
CA THR A 132 10.57 -25.61 2.58
C THR A 132 11.72 -26.11 1.71
N ASP A 133 11.96 -27.42 1.63
CA ASP A 133 13.02 -28.00 0.81
C ASP A 133 12.75 -27.81 -0.68
N LYS A 134 11.48 -27.69 -1.07
CA LYS A 134 11.08 -27.37 -2.46
C LYS A 134 11.37 -25.93 -2.84
N ILE A 135 11.51 -25.02 -1.86
CA ILE A 135 11.86 -23.61 -2.10
C ILE A 135 13.38 -23.51 -2.24
N TYR A 136 13.86 -23.32 -3.47
CA TYR A 136 15.30 -23.23 -3.73
C TYR A 136 15.83 -21.80 -3.81
N SER A 137 14.95 -20.81 -3.99
CA SER A 137 15.30 -19.39 -3.83
C SER A 137 14.07 -18.54 -3.53
N ILE A 138 14.30 -17.38 -2.95
CA ILE A 138 13.27 -16.39 -2.60
C ILE A 138 13.66 -15.06 -3.24
N ASP A 139 12.70 -14.40 -3.87
CA ASP A 139 12.96 -13.19 -4.64
C ASP A 139 11.79 -12.20 -4.56
N PHE A 140 11.99 -10.97 -5.04
CA PHE A 140 10.99 -9.93 -5.14
C PHE A 140 10.60 -9.60 -6.58
N GLN A 141 9.30 -9.46 -6.84
CA GLN A 141 8.77 -8.88 -8.07
C GLN A 141 9.06 -7.38 -8.13
N TYR A 142 9.27 -6.89 -9.35
CA TYR A 142 9.45 -5.47 -9.67
C TYR A 142 10.69 -4.81 -9.05
N LYS A 143 11.56 -5.56 -8.36
CA LYS A 143 12.78 -5.03 -7.72
C LYS A 143 13.66 -4.21 -8.66
N GLN A 144 13.69 -4.53 -9.95
CA GLN A 144 14.46 -3.84 -10.98
C GLN A 144 14.01 -2.38 -11.21
N LEU A 145 12.82 -2.00 -10.74
CA LEU A 145 12.28 -0.65 -10.89
C LEU A 145 12.64 0.27 -9.72
N PHE A 146 13.24 -0.27 -8.65
CA PHE A 146 13.44 0.46 -7.40
C PHE A 146 14.88 0.31 -6.89
N VAL A 147 15.39 1.38 -6.29
CA VAL A 147 16.55 1.29 -5.38
C VAL A 147 16.12 0.51 -4.14
N VAL A 148 17.04 -0.26 -3.54
CA VAL A 148 16.75 -1.21 -2.45
C VAL A 148 16.00 -0.53 -1.29
N SER A 149 16.52 0.58 -0.77
CA SER A 149 15.89 1.37 0.31
C SER A 149 14.47 1.83 -0.04
N ASN A 150 14.27 2.31 -1.26
CA ASN A 150 12.95 2.73 -1.74
C ASN A 150 12.00 1.52 -1.87
N PHE A 151 12.48 0.38 -2.37
CA PHE A 151 11.67 -0.84 -2.46
C PHE A 151 11.22 -1.29 -1.07
N ILE A 152 12.12 -1.37 -0.11
CA ILE A 152 11.81 -1.79 1.26
C ILE A 152 10.80 -0.83 1.89
N TYR A 153 11.08 0.48 1.80
CA TYR A 153 10.22 1.51 2.41
C TYR A 153 8.82 1.56 1.78
N THR A 154 8.69 1.30 0.48
CA THR A 154 7.41 1.41 -0.22
C THR A 154 6.65 0.10 -0.35
N ARG A 155 7.35 -1.04 -0.30
CA ARG A 155 6.78 -2.36 -0.61
C ARG A 155 6.88 -3.37 0.51
N LEU A 156 7.67 -3.16 1.56
CA LEU A 156 7.83 -4.14 2.65
C LEU A 156 7.27 -3.62 3.98
N THR A 157 6.20 -2.82 3.91
CA THR A 157 5.57 -2.17 5.08
C THR A 157 4.42 -2.97 5.68
N SER A 158 3.84 -3.92 4.96
CA SER A 158 2.74 -4.77 5.47
C SER A 158 2.71 -6.15 4.82
N THR A 159 2.20 -7.13 5.58
CA THR A 159 2.07 -8.55 5.19
C THR A 159 1.33 -8.74 3.85
N LEU A 160 0.40 -7.86 3.51
CA LEU A 160 -0.32 -7.90 2.23
C LEU A 160 0.57 -7.59 1.03
N VAL A 161 1.50 -6.64 1.18
CA VAL A 161 2.42 -6.30 0.08
C VAL A 161 3.47 -7.39 -0.10
N TRP A 162 3.95 -7.98 1.00
CA TRP A 162 4.77 -9.20 0.96
C TRP A 162 4.10 -10.28 0.10
N GLY A 163 2.77 -10.47 0.24
CA GLY A 163 1.99 -11.46 -0.52
C GLY A 163 2.03 -11.28 -2.05
N GLU A 164 2.16 -10.04 -2.53
CA GLU A 164 2.20 -9.70 -3.96
C GLU A 164 3.61 -9.69 -4.54
N VAL A 165 4.59 -9.26 -3.73
CA VAL A 165 5.94 -9.02 -4.21
C VAL A 165 6.87 -10.20 -3.97
N VAL A 166 6.66 -11.02 -2.94
CA VAL A 166 7.52 -12.19 -2.71
C VAL A 166 7.18 -13.32 -3.66
N ILE A 167 8.23 -13.87 -4.25
CA ILE A 167 8.20 -15.08 -5.08
C ILE A 167 9.06 -16.14 -4.42
N PHE A 168 8.46 -17.29 -4.16
CA PHE A 168 9.17 -18.52 -3.87
C PHE A 168 9.40 -19.26 -5.18
N ASN A 169 10.65 -19.41 -5.56
CA ASN A 169 10.99 -20.26 -6.69
C ASN A 169 11.04 -21.70 -6.19
N MET A 170 10.08 -22.50 -6.63
CA MET A 170 9.91 -23.89 -6.22
C MET A 170 10.17 -24.84 -7.38
N SER A 171 10.48 -26.10 -7.09
CA SER A 171 10.71 -27.12 -8.15
C SER A 171 9.53 -27.28 -9.11
N ALA A 172 8.31 -26.97 -8.68
CA ALA A 172 7.09 -27.01 -9.50
C ALA A 172 6.81 -25.71 -10.28
N GLY A 173 7.63 -24.68 -10.09
CA GLY A 173 7.47 -23.35 -10.69
C GLY A 173 7.49 -22.21 -9.66
N PRO A 174 7.55 -20.95 -10.13
CA PRO A 174 7.50 -19.79 -9.24
C PRO A 174 6.11 -19.63 -8.64
N MET A 175 6.06 -19.49 -7.31
CA MET A 175 4.84 -19.32 -6.53
C MET A 175 4.87 -17.98 -5.79
N LYS A 176 3.80 -17.19 -5.90
CA LYS A 176 3.64 -15.97 -5.09
C LYS A 176 3.36 -16.33 -3.64
N LEU A 177 3.84 -15.51 -2.70
CA LEU A 177 3.59 -15.71 -1.28
C LEU A 177 2.09 -15.75 -0.94
N ARG A 178 1.25 -14.95 -1.60
CA ARG A 178 -0.21 -15.03 -1.43
C ARG A 178 -0.75 -16.43 -1.77
N THR A 179 -0.27 -17.02 -2.87
CA THR A 179 -0.65 -18.38 -3.28
C THR A 179 -0.14 -19.39 -2.26
N PHE A 180 1.11 -19.24 -1.80
CA PHE A 180 1.69 -20.09 -0.76
C PHE A 180 0.86 -20.09 0.52
N TRP A 181 0.40 -18.94 1.01
CA TRP A 181 -0.49 -18.87 2.18
C TRP A 181 -1.86 -19.50 1.95
N SER A 182 -2.35 -19.50 0.70
CA SER A 182 -3.61 -20.16 0.36
C SER A 182 -3.47 -21.68 0.29
N GLU A 183 -2.33 -22.20 -0.15
CA GLU A 183 -2.08 -23.64 -0.29
C GLU A 183 -1.57 -24.28 1.02
N TYR A 184 -0.81 -23.51 1.80
CA TYR A 184 -0.16 -23.95 3.04
C TYR A 184 -0.53 -23.04 4.21
N SER A 185 -1.83 -22.91 4.47
CA SER A 185 -2.38 -21.97 5.46
C SER A 185 -1.94 -22.24 6.91
N ASP A 186 -1.43 -23.43 7.20
CA ASP A 186 -0.90 -23.83 8.51
C ASP A 186 0.57 -23.46 8.72
N ILE A 187 1.26 -22.96 7.68
CA ILE A 187 2.63 -22.46 7.78
C ILE A 187 2.62 -20.93 7.94
N LYS A 188 3.14 -20.48 9.07
CA LYS A 188 3.41 -19.05 9.31
C LYS A 188 4.73 -18.67 8.64
N VAL A 189 4.74 -17.57 7.90
CA VAL A 189 5.93 -17.03 7.25
C VAL A 189 6.23 -15.65 7.81
N GLN A 190 7.46 -15.44 8.27
CA GLN A 190 7.96 -14.16 8.78
C GLN A 190 9.21 -13.75 8.02
N PHE A 191 9.34 -12.46 7.75
CA PHE A 191 10.45 -11.90 7.00
C PHE A 191 11.24 -10.95 7.89
N ASN A 192 12.56 -11.07 7.87
CA ASN A 192 13.47 -10.18 8.55
C ASN A 192 14.55 -9.71 7.59
N LEU A 193 14.61 -8.41 7.34
CA LEU A 193 15.65 -7.82 6.51
C LEU A 193 16.92 -7.67 7.33
N ARG A 194 17.99 -8.37 6.94
CA ARG A 194 19.27 -8.34 7.66
C ARG A 194 20.17 -7.21 7.17
N GLU A 195 20.30 -7.08 5.86
CA GLU A 195 21.19 -6.09 5.24
C GLU A 195 20.56 -5.49 3.98
N GLN A 196 20.91 -4.24 3.69
CA GLN A 196 20.53 -3.53 2.46
C GLN A 196 21.74 -2.76 1.92
N ASN A 197 21.93 -2.79 0.61
CA ASN A 197 22.98 -2.04 -0.08
C ASN A 197 22.44 -1.44 -1.38
N ASP A 198 22.14 -0.14 -1.33
CA ASP A 198 21.63 0.61 -2.48
C ASP A 198 22.64 0.68 -3.62
N GLU A 199 23.93 0.89 -3.31
CA GLU A 199 25.00 1.05 -4.29
C GLU A 199 25.26 -0.21 -5.11
N LYS A 200 25.08 -1.38 -4.49
CA LYS A 200 25.22 -2.69 -5.15
C LYS A 200 23.89 -3.23 -5.68
N GLY A 201 22.76 -2.60 -5.33
CA GLY A 201 21.44 -3.10 -5.68
C GLY A 201 21.15 -4.48 -5.09
N THR A 202 21.53 -4.71 -3.83
CA THR A 202 21.39 -6.01 -3.14
C THR A 202 20.80 -5.88 -1.74
N CYS A 203 20.08 -6.89 -1.26
CA CYS A 203 19.71 -7.04 0.14
C CYS A 203 19.79 -8.50 0.62
N ILE A 204 19.88 -8.69 1.93
CA ILE A 204 19.86 -10.01 2.58
C ILE A 204 18.57 -10.15 3.38
N LEU A 205 17.81 -11.20 3.09
CA LEU A 205 16.51 -11.48 3.68
C LEU A 205 16.52 -12.82 4.40
N ASP A 206 16.18 -12.81 5.68
CA ASP A 206 15.86 -14.02 6.44
C ASP A 206 14.36 -14.30 6.35
N VAL A 207 14.01 -15.51 5.94
CA VAL A 207 12.62 -15.99 5.84
C VAL A 207 12.44 -17.15 6.81
N LYS A 208 11.64 -16.91 7.83
CA LYS A 208 11.31 -17.87 8.88
C LYS A 208 9.96 -18.52 8.60
N PHE A 209 9.97 -19.84 8.46
CA PHE A 209 8.80 -20.68 8.32
C PHE A 209 8.54 -21.39 9.65
N THR A 210 7.31 -21.35 10.14
CA THR A 210 6.92 -21.99 11.40
C THR A 210 5.62 -22.77 11.22
N LYS A 211 5.62 -24.02 11.66
CA LYS A 211 4.46 -24.91 11.69
C LYS A 211 4.52 -25.72 12.97
N ASP A 212 3.43 -25.72 13.74
CA ASP A 212 3.39 -26.32 15.08
C ASP A 212 4.57 -25.84 15.95
N ASN A 213 5.48 -26.73 16.33
CA ASN A 213 6.70 -26.44 17.11
C ASN A 213 7.98 -26.44 16.26
N GLU A 214 7.88 -26.67 14.96
CA GLU A 214 9.01 -26.70 14.04
C GLU A 214 9.25 -25.30 13.44
N THR A 215 10.52 -24.94 13.27
CA THR A 215 10.92 -23.68 12.64
C THR A 215 12.11 -23.91 11.74
N ILE A 216 12.01 -23.40 10.51
CA ILE A 216 13.08 -23.42 9.52
C ILE A 216 13.32 -21.99 9.06
N ILE A 217 14.60 -21.58 8.99
CA ILE A 217 15.00 -20.26 8.53
C ILE A 217 15.83 -20.42 7.25
N LYS A 218 15.46 -19.71 6.20
CA LYS A 218 16.26 -19.57 4.97
C LYS A 218 16.78 -18.14 4.87
N THR A 219 18.08 -18.00 4.64
CA THR A 219 18.71 -16.70 4.37
C THR A 219 18.99 -16.59 2.87
N GLU A 220 18.48 -15.54 2.25
CA GLU A 220 18.61 -15.30 0.81
C GLU A 220 19.26 -13.96 0.52
N THR A 221 20.17 -13.97 -0.46
CA THR A 221 20.77 -12.73 -1.00
C THR A 221 20.03 -12.37 -2.28
N ILE A 222 19.25 -11.30 -2.21
CA ILE A 222 18.43 -10.82 -3.32
C ILE A 222 19.20 -9.71 -4.06
N THR A 223 19.37 -9.88 -5.36
CA THR A 223 20.15 -8.99 -6.24
C THR A 223 19.29 -8.48 -7.39
N GLY A 224 19.77 -7.49 -8.15
CA GLY A 224 19.08 -7.01 -9.36
C GLY A 224 18.11 -5.85 -9.14
N PHE A 225 18.31 -5.06 -8.08
CA PHE A 225 17.61 -3.80 -7.88
C PHE A 225 18.16 -2.69 -8.79
N LYS A 226 17.38 -1.60 -8.98
CA LYS A 226 17.85 -0.41 -9.70
C LYS A 226 19.00 0.23 -8.91
N LEU A 227 20.10 0.55 -9.58
CA LEU A 227 21.20 1.31 -8.98
C LEU A 227 20.83 2.80 -8.88
N PRO A 228 21.34 3.53 -7.87
CA PRO A 228 21.21 4.97 -7.77
C PRO A 228 21.73 5.65 -9.04
N GLU A 229 21.04 6.69 -9.49
CA GLU A 229 21.56 7.52 -10.57
C GLU A 229 22.80 8.26 -10.07
N PRO A 230 23.89 8.31 -10.84
CA PRO A 230 25.06 9.07 -10.45
C PRO A 230 24.67 10.55 -10.26
N PRO A 231 25.30 11.26 -9.32
CA PRO A 231 25.02 12.68 -9.11
C PRO A 231 25.16 13.41 -10.44
N LYS A 232 24.19 14.27 -10.75
CA LYS A 232 24.29 15.12 -11.95
C LYS A 232 25.59 15.90 -11.86
N PRO A 233 26.35 16.00 -12.96
CA PRO A 233 27.48 16.92 -13.01
C PRO A 233 27.00 18.31 -12.57
N PRO A 234 27.82 19.08 -11.84
CA PRO A 234 27.49 20.46 -11.56
C PRO A 234 27.15 21.15 -12.89
N GLU A 235 26.02 21.87 -12.92
CA GLU A 235 25.66 22.63 -14.11
C GLU A 235 26.87 23.50 -14.47
N PRO A 236 27.29 23.50 -15.75
CA PRO A 236 28.35 24.39 -16.18
C PRO A 236 27.94 25.80 -15.78
N LYS A 237 28.78 26.47 -14.96
CA LYS A 237 28.55 27.86 -14.59
C LYS A 237 28.28 28.65 -15.86
N ASP A 238 27.16 29.36 -15.91
CA ASP A 238 26.88 30.18 -17.07
C ASP A 238 28.03 31.20 -17.17
N PRO A 239 28.77 31.28 -18.28
CA PRO A 239 29.78 32.33 -18.45
C PRO A 239 29.22 33.74 -18.22
N TRP A 240 27.89 33.91 -18.33
CA TRP A 240 27.16 35.13 -18.01
C TRP A 240 26.88 35.35 -16.51
N ASP A 241 26.95 34.32 -15.65
CA ASP A 241 26.80 34.44 -14.19
C ASP A 241 27.87 35.36 -13.57
N ARG A 242 29.02 35.51 -14.24
CA ARG A 242 30.08 36.45 -13.83
C ARG A 242 29.70 37.91 -14.09
N PHE A 243 28.83 38.16 -15.06
CA PHE A 243 28.38 39.49 -15.46
C PHE A 243 27.10 39.92 -14.75
N PHE A 244 26.31 38.95 -14.28
CA PHE A 244 25.10 39.18 -13.50
C PHE A 244 25.16 38.36 -12.21
N PRO A 245 26.04 38.74 -11.25
CA PRO A 245 26.01 38.09 -9.95
C PRO A 245 24.59 38.25 -9.38
N LYS A 246 23.93 37.12 -9.11
CA LYS A 246 22.64 37.13 -8.40
C LYS A 246 22.91 37.78 -7.04
N GLU A 247 22.31 38.94 -6.79
CA GLU A 247 22.32 39.54 -5.47
C GLU A 247 21.70 38.53 -4.49
N ASN A 248 22.45 38.22 -3.44
CA ASN A 248 22.11 37.18 -2.47
C ASN A 248 20.79 37.53 -1.75
N GLU A 249 19.84 36.58 -1.73
CA GLU A 249 18.89 36.39 -0.62
C GLU A 249 19.47 35.42 0.41
#